data_AF-A0A934ZJ02-F1
#
_entry.id   AF-A0A934ZJ02-F1
#
_cell.length_a   1.000
_cell.length_b   1.000
_cell.length_c   1.000
_cell.angle_alpha   90.00
_cell.angle_beta   90.00
_cell.angle_gamma   90.00
#
_symmetry.space_group_name_H-M   'P 1'
#
loop_
_entity.id
_entity.type
_entity.pdbx_description
1 polymer ?
#
loop_
_entity_poly.entity_id
_entity_poly.type
_entity_poly.pdbx_seq_one_letter_code
_entity_poly.pdbx_strand_id
1 'polypeptide(L)'
;MDPKLEAYFLHGELLRQETPTPESLRLKDDDLRALRMKAIGDIELFLQGAPLSAPRVDGALPLDASVNELYRDRFEALRDTVIRRALGAGATALSRADWRKVKATFDGYTTWEKAKPAEPFDKLGDDKMKAYLEGGLVAKVEAYIALDLAAGKEIGQIDDLEKLLLYVRWLVELVNNFVNFSAIYMPKQTALVEAGSLVIDGRRLDFCLKVANRAAHKAVAVLSNIYLVYVEVLEKEGGAVVYQLVAPVTGGEAGRLRVWASAASSSTSTTRSTTRS
;
A
#
# COMPACT_ATOMS: atom_id res chain seq x y z
N MET A 1 26.27 17.91 -10.14
CA MET A 1 26.69 19.32 -9.91
C MET A 1 25.88 20.01 -8.82
N ASP A 2 24.57 19.75 -8.70
CA ASP A 2 23.71 20.43 -7.69
C ASP A 2 24.26 20.42 -6.25
N PRO A 3 24.72 19.28 -5.68
CA PRO A 3 25.28 19.29 -4.32
C PRO A 3 26.50 20.21 -4.16
N LYS A 4 27.31 20.34 -5.23
CA LYS A 4 28.53 21.15 -5.22
C LYS A 4 28.24 22.64 -5.28
N LEU A 5 27.24 23.04 -6.06
CA LEU A 5 26.75 24.42 -6.12
C LEU A 5 26.09 24.83 -4.81
N GLU A 6 25.24 23.98 -4.23
CA GLU A 6 24.64 24.25 -2.91
C GLU A 6 25.70 24.38 -1.82
N ALA A 7 26.71 23.49 -1.81
CA ALA A 7 27.84 23.61 -0.90
C ALA A 7 28.58 24.94 -1.07
N TYR A 8 28.87 25.37 -2.30
CA TYR A 8 29.51 26.68 -2.56
C TYR A 8 28.70 27.83 -1.95
N PHE A 9 27.39 27.88 -2.21
CA PHE A 9 26.53 28.95 -1.68
C PHE A 9 26.44 28.94 -0.15
N LEU A 10 26.41 27.75 0.48
CA LEU A 10 26.42 27.64 1.93
C LEU A 10 27.74 28.12 2.55
N HIS A 11 28.88 27.83 1.92
CA HIS A 11 30.18 28.34 2.38
C HIS A 11 30.27 29.86 2.22
N GLY A 12 29.69 30.44 1.16
CA GLY A 12 29.59 31.89 0.99
C GLY A 12 28.71 32.57 2.04
N GLU A 13 27.63 31.91 2.47
CA GLU A 13 26.79 32.41 3.57
C GLU A 13 27.51 32.31 4.92
N LEU A 14 28.19 31.21 5.19
CA LEU A 14 29.03 31.05 6.39
C LEU A 14 30.10 32.15 6.45
N LEU A 15 30.76 32.40 5.32
CA LEU A 15 31.75 33.46 5.16
C LEU A 15 31.18 34.85 5.51
N ARG A 16 29.94 35.13 5.11
CA ARG A 16 29.26 36.38 5.42
C ARG A 16 29.00 36.54 6.92
N GLN A 17 28.68 35.46 7.61
CA GLN A 17 28.42 35.48 9.06
C GLN A 17 29.70 35.64 9.87
N GLU A 18 30.81 35.05 9.42
CA GLU A 18 32.07 35.02 10.16
C GLU A 18 32.91 36.31 10.00
N THR A 19 32.63 37.14 8.99
CA THR A 19 33.43 38.33 8.60
C THR A 19 34.96 38.08 8.62
N PRO A 20 35.46 37.03 7.94
CA PRO A 20 36.85 36.62 8.04
C PRO A 20 37.80 37.50 7.23
N THR A 21 39.05 37.59 7.69
CA THR A 21 40.15 38.24 6.96
C THR A 21 40.56 37.38 5.75
N PRO A 22 41.03 37.94 4.63
CA PRO A 22 41.48 37.16 3.46
C PRO A 22 42.51 36.07 3.76
N GLU A 23 43.31 36.24 4.81
CA GLU A 23 44.31 35.26 5.28
C GLU A 23 43.68 34.04 5.96
N SER A 24 42.56 34.20 6.67
CA SER A 24 41.88 33.09 7.35
C SER A 24 41.10 32.18 6.39
N LEU A 25 40.97 32.57 5.12
CA LEU A 25 40.31 31.79 4.07
C LEU A 25 41.25 30.90 3.28
N ARG A 26 42.55 31.09 3.46
CA ARG A 26 43.56 30.22 2.86
C ARG A 26 43.85 29.06 3.80
N LEU A 27 44.12 27.90 3.22
CA LEU A 27 44.71 26.81 3.97
C LEU A 27 46.01 27.32 4.61
N LYS A 28 46.22 27.04 5.90
CA LYS A 28 47.46 27.44 6.57
C LYS A 28 48.64 26.75 5.90
N ASP A 29 49.80 27.39 5.91
CA ASP A 29 51.00 26.85 5.25
C ASP A 29 51.41 25.48 5.82
N ASP A 30 51.17 25.23 7.11
CA ASP A 30 51.39 23.93 7.74
C ASP A 30 50.45 22.85 7.20
N ASP A 31 49.16 23.17 7.03
CA ASP A 31 48.15 22.25 6.48
C ASP A 31 48.42 21.95 5.00
N LEU A 32 48.85 22.96 4.24
CA LEU A 32 49.24 22.79 2.84
C LEU A 32 50.51 21.94 2.72
N ARG A 33 51.50 22.14 3.61
CA ARG A 33 52.68 21.28 3.69
C ARG A 33 52.30 19.84 4.05
N ALA A 34 51.42 19.64 5.02
CA ALA A 34 50.94 18.31 5.39
C ALA A 34 50.20 17.62 4.23
N LEU A 35 49.36 18.35 3.49
CA LEU A 35 48.63 17.81 2.34
C LEU A 35 49.56 17.40 1.19
N ARG A 36 50.63 18.16 0.94
CA ARG A 36 51.64 17.83 -0.10
C ARG A 36 52.43 16.56 0.19
N MET A 37 52.49 16.13 1.44
CA MET A 37 53.16 14.89 1.86
C MET A 37 52.25 13.66 1.82
N LYS A 38 50.94 13.84 1.55
CA LYS A 38 50.00 12.73 1.42
C LYS A 38 50.09 12.05 0.06
N ALA A 39 49.52 10.85 -0.04
CA ALA A 39 49.39 10.14 -1.30
C ALA A 39 48.49 10.91 -2.27
N ILE A 40 48.68 10.71 -3.57
CA ILE A 40 47.90 11.38 -4.64
C ILE A 40 46.40 11.20 -4.42
N GLY A 41 45.95 10.00 -4.05
CA GLY A 41 44.52 9.72 -3.79
C GLY A 41 43.94 10.52 -2.61
N ASP A 42 44.73 10.81 -1.58
CA ASP A 42 44.29 11.63 -0.45
C ASP A 42 44.17 13.11 -0.84
N ILE A 43 45.08 13.58 -1.70
CA ILE A 43 45.03 14.94 -2.25
C ILE A 43 43.79 15.08 -3.14
N GLU A 44 43.51 14.08 -3.97
CA GLU A 44 42.30 14.04 -4.79
C GLU A 44 41.02 14.03 -3.94
N LEU A 45 40.97 13.21 -2.89
CA LEU A 45 39.82 13.17 -1.97
C LEU A 45 39.59 14.52 -1.28
N PHE A 46 40.66 15.21 -0.87
CA PHE A 46 40.57 16.56 -0.34
C PHE A 46 39.98 17.54 -1.38
N LEU A 47 40.49 17.51 -2.62
CA LEU A 47 39.98 18.35 -3.71
C LEU A 47 38.54 18.01 -4.08
N GLN A 48 38.09 16.76 -3.96
CA GLN A 48 36.69 16.39 -4.15
C GLN A 48 35.79 17.06 -3.11
N GLY A 49 36.24 17.19 -1.85
CA GLY A 49 35.55 17.90 -0.78
C GLY A 49 35.60 19.42 -0.91
N ALA A 50 36.71 19.99 -1.37
CA ALA A 50 36.97 21.43 -1.43
C ALA A 50 35.94 22.21 -2.29
N PRO A 51 35.52 23.43 -1.92
CA PRO A 51 34.51 24.21 -2.66
C PRO A 51 34.76 24.31 -4.18
N LEU A 52 33.68 24.53 -4.96
CA LEU A 52 33.77 24.62 -6.42
C LEU A 52 34.69 25.76 -6.89
N SER A 53 34.62 26.89 -6.21
CA SER A 53 35.52 28.03 -6.34
C SER A 53 35.68 28.65 -4.95
N ALA A 54 36.60 29.60 -4.78
CA ALA A 54 36.75 30.34 -3.54
C ALA A 54 35.40 31.00 -3.17
N PRO A 55 34.83 30.70 -1.99
CA PRO A 55 33.59 31.32 -1.55
C PRO A 55 33.74 32.85 -1.47
N ARG A 56 32.69 33.58 -1.85
CA ARG A 56 32.67 35.06 -1.86
C ARG A 56 31.58 35.56 -0.92
N VAL A 57 31.82 36.71 -0.29
CA VAL A 57 30.90 37.32 0.70
C VAL A 57 29.59 37.76 0.04
N ASP A 58 29.66 38.17 -1.23
CA ASP A 58 28.49 38.51 -2.04
C ASP A 58 27.60 37.28 -2.37
N GLY A 59 28.13 36.06 -2.17
CA GLY A 59 27.42 34.80 -2.42
C GLY A 59 27.18 34.51 -3.90
N ALA A 60 27.82 35.25 -4.81
CA ALA A 60 27.67 35.10 -6.25
C ALA A 60 28.88 34.37 -6.85
N LEU A 61 28.62 33.29 -7.58
CA LEU A 61 29.63 32.53 -8.32
C LEU A 61 29.83 33.16 -9.71
N PRO A 62 30.97 33.79 -10.02
CA PRO A 62 31.21 34.27 -11.38
C PRO A 62 31.27 33.08 -12.35
N LEU A 63 30.57 33.17 -13.47
CA LEU A 63 30.47 32.06 -14.44
C LEU A 63 31.78 31.80 -15.18
N ASP A 64 32.68 32.77 -15.19
CA ASP A 64 34.02 32.67 -15.77
C ASP A 64 35.13 32.62 -14.70
N ALA A 65 34.77 32.34 -13.43
CA ALA A 65 35.74 32.15 -12.36
C ALA A 65 36.59 30.90 -12.58
N SER A 66 37.82 30.91 -12.07
CA SER A 66 38.59 29.67 -11.92
C SER A 66 37.88 28.77 -10.91
N VAL A 67 37.52 27.58 -11.36
CA VAL A 67 36.90 26.53 -10.55
C VAL A 67 37.89 25.40 -10.29
N ASN A 68 37.57 24.57 -9.31
CA ASN A 68 38.27 23.33 -9.00
C ASN A 68 38.33 22.43 -10.24
N GLU A 69 39.54 22.01 -10.60
CA GLU A 69 39.84 21.25 -11.82
C GLU A 69 38.98 20.00 -11.98
N LEU A 70 38.73 19.28 -10.87
CA LEU A 70 37.92 18.04 -10.88
C LEU A 70 36.47 18.25 -11.35
N TYR A 71 35.99 19.49 -11.34
CA TYR A 71 34.62 19.84 -11.68
C TYR A 71 34.54 20.83 -12.86
N ARG A 72 35.66 21.24 -13.46
CA ARG A 72 35.73 22.27 -14.51
C ARG A 72 34.84 21.92 -15.69
N ASP A 73 35.08 20.79 -16.33
CA ASP A 73 34.34 20.37 -17.54
C ASP A 73 32.83 20.26 -17.28
N ARG A 74 32.45 19.72 -16.12
CA ARG A 74 31.05 19.58 -15.72
C ARG A 74 30.39 20.94 -15.46
N PHE A 75 31.12 21.89 -14.88
CA PHE A 75 30.64 23.24 -14.65
C PHE A 75 30.50 24.02 -15.95
N GLU A 76 31.48 23.93 -16.85
CA GLU A 76 31.43 24.58 -18.17
C GLU A 76 30.28 24.04 -19.02
N ALA A 77 30.09 22.72 -19.05
CA ALA A 77 28.95 22.11 -19.73
C ALA A 77 27.61 22.60 -19.15
N LEU A 78 27.47 22.65 -17.83
CA LEU A 78 26.27 23.17 -17.15
C LEU A 78 26.05 24.66 -17.46
N ARG A 79 27.11 25.46 -17.43
CA ARG A 79 27.09 26.90 -17.73
C ARG A 79 26.56 27.14 -19.14
N ASP A 80 27.11 26.44 -20.11
CA ASP A 80 26.90 26.71 -21.53
C ASP A 80 25.57 26.12 -22.04
N THR A 81 25.16 24.96 -21.53
CA THR A 81 23.94 24.28 -21.98
C THR A 81 22.70 24.66 -21.18
N VAL A 82 22.82 24.95 -19.89
CA VAL A 82 21.68 25.16 -18.99
C VAL A 82 21.62 26.59 -18.47
N ILE A 83 22.66 27.05 -17.78
CA ILE A 83 22.60 28.31 -17.02
C ILE A 83 22.41 29.51 -17.94
N ARG A 84 23.21 29.63 -19.01
CA ARG A 84 23.08 30.74 -19.98
C ARG A 84 21.74 30.73 -20.73
N ARG A 85 21.15 29.55 -20.95
CA ARG A 85 19.82 29.44 -21.59
C ARG A 85 18.69 29.83 -20.63
N ALA A 86 18.80 29.41 -19.37
CA ALA A 86 17.77 29.66 -18.36
C ALA A 86 17.79 31.10 -17.82
N LEU A 87 18.96 31.73 -17.71
CA LEU A 87 19.12 33.08 -17.16
C LEU A 87 19.37 34.17 -18.21
N GLY A 88 19.61 33.78 -19.48
CA GLY A 88 19.95 34.69 -20.58
C GLY A 88 21.46 34.84 -20.81
N ALA A 89 21.84 35.17 -22.04
CA ALA A 89 23.23 35.19 -22.50
C ALA A 89 24.13 36.24 -21.81
N GLY A 90 23.53 37.27 -21.18
CA GLY A 90 24.25 38.32 -20.46
C GLY A 90 24.57 38.00 -18.98
N ALA A 91 24.21 36.81 -18.48
CA ALA A 91 24.52 36.43 -17.12
C ALA A 91 26.04 36.24 -16.94
N THR A 92 26.63 36.96 -15.98
CA THR A 92 28.07 36.90 -15.66
C THR A 92 28.36 36.21 -14.32
N ALA A 93 27.34 36.08 -13.47
CA ALA A 93 27.43 35.40 -12.18
C ALA A 93 26.12 34.64 -11.88
N LEU A 94 26.24 33.59 -11.07
CA LEU A 94 25.14 32.77 -10.58
C LEU A 94 24.97 32.98 -9.08
N SER A 95 23.83 33.52 -8.64
CA SER A 95 23.47 33.54 -7.23
C SER A 95 22.73 32.25 -6.84
N ARG A 96 22.60 32.01 -5.52
CA ARG A 96 21.78 30.89 -5.02
C ARG A 96 20.31 31.00 -5.44
N ALA A 97 19.78 32.23 -5.50
CA ALA A 97 18.42 32.47 -5.96
C ALA A 97 18.26 32.14 -7.45
N ASP A 98 19.25 32.50 -8.27
CA ASP A 98 19.25 32.16 -9.69
C ASP A 98 19.36 30.65 -9.90
N TRP A 99 20.19 29.96 -9.12
CA TRP A 99 20.27 28.50 -9.16
C TRP A 99 18.92 27.82 -8.85
N ARG A 100 18.15 28.36 -7.88
CA ARG A 100 16.79 27.89 -7.62
C ARG A 100 15.84 28.13 -8.80
N LYS A 101 15.92 29.28 -9.47
CA LYS A 101 15.13 29.55 -10.69
C LYS A 101 15.46 28.59 -11.82
N VAL A 102 16.75 28.30 -12.02
CA VAL A 102 17.21 27.31 -13.00
C VAL A 102 16.58 25.96 -12.68
N LYS A 103 16.65 25.49 -11.42
CA LYS A 103 16.00 24.24 -11.00
C LYS A 103 14.50 24.24 -11.25
N ALA A 104 13.81 25.32 -10.87
CA ALA A 104 12.37 25.46 -11.06
C ALA A 104 11.92 25.34 -12.53
N THR A 105 12.78 25.70 -13.47
CA THR A 105 12.50 25.56 -14.91
C THR A 105 12.35 24.08 -15.33
N PHE A 106 12.96 23.15 -14.58
CA PHE A 106 12.91 21.72 -14.84
C PHE A 106 11.93 20.96 -13.93
N ASP A 107 11.19 21.64 -13.05
CA ASP A 107 10.26 20.98 -12.12
C ASP A 107 9.14 20.23 -12.86
N GLY A 108 8.63 20.79 -13.97
CA GLY A 108 7.61 20.14 -14.80
C GLY A 108 8.11 18.83 -15.40
N TYR A 109 9.31 18.85 -15.98
CA TYR A 109 9.96 17.65 -16.53
C TYR A 109 10.26 16.62 -15.43
N THR A 110 10.82 17.06 -14.30
CA THR A 110 11.15 16.17 -13.17
C THR A 110 9.90 15.54 -12.57
N THR A 111 8.80 16.28 -12.50
CA THR A 111 7.49 15.77 -12.05
C THR A 111 6.97 14.72 -13.02
N TRP A 112 7.01 14.99 -14.32
CA TRP A 112 6.63 14.04 -15.36
C TRP A 112 7.48 12.77 -15.32
N GLU A 113 8.80 12.90 -15.19
CA GLU A 113 9.73 11.76 -15.11
C GLU A 113 9.47 10.89 -13.87
N LYS A 114 9.13 11.51 -12.73
CA LYS A 114 8.75 10.77 -11.51
C LYS A 114 7.37 10.13 -11.58
N ALA A 115 6.45 10.70 -12.36
CA ALA A 115 5.11 10.15 -12.59
C ALA A 115 5.12 8.98 -13.58
N LYS A 116 6.29 8.64 -14.13
CA LYS A 116 6.46 7.55 -15.06
C LYS A 116 6.06 6.21 -14.44
N PRO A 117 5.19 5.44 -15.10
CA PRO A 117 4.80 4.12 -14.63
C PRO A 117 6.00 3.16 -14.57
N ALA A 118 5.93 2.17 -13.67
CA ALA A 118 7.03 1.22 -13.42
C ALA A 118 7.20 0.17 -14.53
N GLU A 119 6.24 0.06 -15.46
CA GLU A 119 6.34 -0.86 -16.58
C GLU A 119 7.50 -0.47 -17.53
N PRO A 120 8.06 -1.44 -18.28
CA PRO A 120 9.31 -1.24 -19.03
C PRO A 120 9.08 -0.49 -20.36
N PHE A 121 8.42 0.66 -20.33
CA PHE A 121 8.19 1.51 -21.50
C PHE A 121 9.49 2.04 -22.11
N ASP A 122 10.55 2.18 -21.30
CA ASP A 122 11.88 2.63 -21.77
C ASP A 122 12.58 1.69 -22.72
N LYS A 123 12.18 0.41 -22.72
CA LYS A 123 12.72 -0.56 -23.67
C LYS A 123 12.09 -0.43 -25.05
N LEU A 124 11.03 0.36 -25.18
CA LEU A 124 10.37 0.63 -26.44
C LEU A 124 11.12 1.77 -27.13
N GLY A 125 11.98 1.41 -28.09
CA GLY A 125 12.72 2.41 -28.86
C GLY A 125 11.80 3.35 -29.64
N ASP A 126 12.30 4.57 -29.90
CA ASP A 126 11.56 5.67 -30.53
C ASP A 126 10.85 5.26 -31.83
N ASP A 127 11.48 4.43 -32.65
CA ASP A 127 10.91 3.95 -33.92
C ASP A 127 9.63 3.14 -33.72
N LYS A 128 9.57 2.31 -32.68
CA LYS A 128 8.36 1.53 -32.35
C LYS A 128 7.26 2.42 -31.80
N MET A 129 7.61 3.40 -30.95
CA MET A 129 6.64 4.37 -30.45
C MET A 129 6.00 5.16 -31.60
N LYS A 130 6.82 5.67 -32.52
CA LYS A 130 6.31 6.36 -33.72
C LYS A 130 5.42 5.47 -34.56
N ALA A 131 5.83 4.22 -34.81
CA ALA A 131 5.01 3.27 -35.56
C ALA A 131 3.64 2.99 -34.89
N TYR A 132 3.57 2.97 -33.56
CA TYR A 132 2.29 2.83 -32.86
C TYR A 132 1.40 4.08 -32.94
N LEU A 133 2.00 5.27 -32.91
CA LEU A 133 1.28 6.55 -33.02
C LEU A 133 0.80 6.83 -34.44
N GLU A 134 1.62 6.52 -35.45
CA GLU A 134 1.27 6.67 -36.87
C GLU A 134 0.37 5.54 -37.38
N GLY A 135 0.39 4.40 -36.70
CA GLY A 135 -0.50 3.28 -36.98
C GLY A 135 -1.92 3.50 -36.43
N GLY A 136 -2.82 2.58 -36.76
CA GLY A 136 -4.20 2.59 -36.25
C GLY A 136 -4.37 2.05 -34.82
N LEU A 137 -3.31 1.95 -34.02
CA LEU A 137 -3.39 1.35 -32.69
C LEU A 137 -4.25 2.20 -31.74
N VAL A 138 -4.08 3.52 -31.77
CA VAL A 138 -4.87 4.45 -30.93
C VAL A 138 -6.36 4.27 -31.19
N ALA A 139 -6.78 4.30 -32.46
CA ALA A 139 -8.17 4.10 -32.85
C ALA A 139 -8.72 2.72 -32.42
N LYS A 140 -7.90 1.67 -32.47
CA LYS A 140 -8.30 0.34 -31.98
C LYS A 140 -8.50 0.32 -30.46
N VAL A 141 -7.59 0.93 -29.71
CA VAL A 141 -7.68 1.01 -28.24
C VAL A 141 -8.92 1.81 -27.84
N GLU A 142 -9.17 2.96 -28.48
CA GLU A 142 -10.38 3.75 -28.25
C GLU A 142 -11.66 2.96 -28.58
N ALA A 143 -11.67 2.18 -29.67
CA ALA A 143 -12.80 1.32 -30.01
C ALA A 143 -13.05 0.24 -28.95
N TYR A 144 -11.99 -0.38 -28.40
CA TYR A 144 -12.13 -1.36 -27.33
C TYR A 144 -12.60 -0.72 -26.02
N ILE A 145 -12.10 0.46 -25.67
CA ILE A 145 -12.57 1.22 -24.50
C ILE A 145 -14.05 1.55 -24.66
N ALA A 146 -14.49 1.97 -25.85
CA ALA A 146 -15.89 2.26 -26.12
C ALA A 146 -16.77 1.00 -26.00
N LEU A 147 -16.29 -0.15 -26.46
CA LEU A 147 -17.00 -1.43 -26.35
C LEU A 147 -17.14 -1.87 -24.88
N ASP A 148 -16.08 -1.73 -24.08
CA ASP A 148 -16.10 -2.04 -22.64
C ASP A 148 -17.07 -1.12 -21.88
N LEU A 149 -17.00 0.19 -22.13
CA LEU A 149 -17.92 1.17 -21.56
C LEU A 149 -19.38 0.90 -21.93
N ALA A 150 -19.63 0.46 -23.17
CA ALA A 150 -20.97 0.11 -23.63
C ALA A 150 -21.54 -1.09 -22.88
N ALA A 151 -20.71 -2.09 -22.56
CA ALA A 151 -21.09 -3.29 -21.81
C ALA A 151 -21.14 -3.10 -20.29
N GLY A 152 -20.62 -1.97 -19.78
CA GLY A 152 -20.50 -1.73 -18.34
C GLY A 152 -21.83 -1.74 -17.59
N LYS A 153 -22.94 -1.34 -18.24
CA LYS A 153 -24.27 -1.35 -17.61
C LYS A 153 -24.78 -2.78 -17.41
N GLU A 154 -24.65 -3.64 -18.41
CA GLU A 154 -25.08 -5.03 -18.38
C GLU A 154 -24.23 -5.83 -17.37
N ILE A 155 -22.92 -5.59 -17.33
CA ILE A 155 -22.02 -6.21 -16.35
C ILE A 155 -22.42 -5.80 -14.93
N GLY A 156 -22.75 -4.53 -14.72
CA GLY A 156 -23.22 -4.03 -13.42
C GLY A 156 -24.53 -4.68 -12.93
N GLN A 157 -25.30 -5.33 -13.80
CA GLN A 157 -26.54 -6.02 -13.45
C GLN A 157 -26.35 -7.49 -13.06
N ILE A 158 -25.14 -8.04 -13.18
CA ILE A 158 -24.88 -9.46 -12.89
C ILE A 158 -25.22 -9.81 -11.44
N ASP A 159 -24.87 -8.95 -10.48
CA ASP A 159 -25.16 -9.17 -9.06
C ASP A 159 -26.68 -9.20 -8.77
N ASP A 160 -27.45 -8.33 -9.42
CA ASP A 160 -28.90 -8.30 -9.31
C ASP A 160 -29.54 -9.52 -9.98
N LEU A 161 -28.98 -9.99 -11.11
CA LEU A 161 -29.41 -11.22 -11.76
C LEU A 161 -29.15 -12.44 -10.87
N GLU A 162 -27.97 -12.54 -10.27
CA GLU A 162 -27.65 -13.61 -9.31
C GLU A 162 -28.64 -13.59 -8.13
N LYS A 163 -28.88 -12.42 -7.55
CA LYS A 163 -29.83 -12.24 -6.46
C LYS A 163 -31.26 -12.64 -6.86
N LEU A 164 -31.70 -12.26 -8.06
CA LEU A 164 -32.99 -12.68 -8.60
C LEU A 164 -33.08 -14.20 -8.75
N LEU A 165 -32.05 -14.84 -9.29
CA LEU A 165 -31.99 -16.30 -9.42
C LEU A 165 -32.06 -16.99 -8.05
N LEU A 166 -31.35 -16.47 -7.05
CA LEU A 166 -31.40 -16.98 -5.68
C LEU A 166 -32.80 -16.83 -5.08
N TYR A 167 -33.49 -15.70 -5.31
CA TYR A 167 -34.87 -15.52 -4.86
C TYR A 167 -35.85 -16.46 -5.58
N VAL A 168 -35.78 -16.56 -6.90
CA VAL A 168 -36.65 -17.48 -7.66
C VAL A 168 -36.47 -18.92 -7.18
N ARG A 169 -35.23 -19.32 -6.84
CA ARG A 169 -34.93 -20.67 -6.36
C ARG A 169 -35.33 -20.92 -4.91
N TRP A 170 -35.07 -19.96 -4.00
CA TRP A 170 -35.08 -20.22 -2.55
C TRP A 170 -36.04 -19.36 -1.74
N LEU A 171 -36.75 -18.39 -2.33
CA LEU A 171 -37.58 -17.44 -1.57
C LEU A 171 -38.67 -18.13 -0.74
N VAL A 172 -39.35 -19.14 -1.29
CA VAL A 172 -40.39 -19.89 -0.56
C VAL A 172 -39.79 -20.60 0.66
N GLU A 173 -38.63 -21.24 0.50
CA GLU A 173 -37.95 -21.92 1.59
C GLU A 173 -37.48 -20.93 2.65
N LEU A 174 -36.88 -19.80 2.24
CA LEU A 174 -36.44 -18.74 3.13
C LEU A 174 -37.61 -18.18 3.95
N VAL A 175 -38.74 -17.85 3.30
CA VAL A 175 -39.93 -17.30 3.98
C VAL A 175 -40.54 -18.32 4.94
N ASN A 176 -40.65 -19.59 4.54
CA ASN A 176 -41.19 -20.64 5.42
C ASN A 176 -40.29 -20.90 6.64
N ASN A 177 -38.97 -20.80 6.47
CA ASN A 177 -38.01 -20.98 7.56
C ASN A 177 -37.84 -19.75 8.46
N PHE A 178 -38.03 -18.53 7.94
CA PHE A 178 -37.70 -17.31 8.68
C PHE A 178 -38.92 -16.54 9.20
N VAL A 179 -40.07 -16.63 8.52
CA VAL A 179 -41.29 -15.88 8.91
C VAL A 179 -42.22 -16.76 9.74
N ASN A 180 -42.57 -17.95 9.22
CA ASN A 180 -43.45 -18.87 9.93
C ASN A 180 -42.68 -19.87 10.80
N PHE A 181 -41.37 -20.00 10.58
CA PHE A 181 -40.54 -21.02 11.25
C PHE A 181 -41.12 -22.44 11.15
N SER A 182 -41.87 -22.73 10.07
CA SER A 182 -42.67 -23.97 10.00
C SER A 182 -41.78 -25.21 10.06
N ALA A 183 -40.57 -25.12 9.50
CA ALA A 183 -39.58 -26.19 9.53
C ALA A 183 -39.08 -26.51 10.95
N ILE A 184 -39.00 -25.53 11.86
CA ILE A 184 -38.58 -25.75 13.27
C ILE A 184 -39.55 -26.70 13.99
N TYR A 185 -40.82 -26.67 13.61
CA TYR A 185 -41.86 -27.51 14.22
C TYR A 185 -42.08 -28.85 13.49
N MET A 186 -41.29 -29.15 12.45
CA MET A 186 -41.42 -30.38 11.66
C MET A 186 -40.24 -31.33 11.96
N PRO A 187 -40.41 -32.38 12.80
CA PRO A 187 -39.30 -33.22 13.27
C PRO A 187 -38.54 -34.00 12.17
N LYS A 188 -39.07 -34.05 10.95
CA LYS A 188 -38.48 -34.74 9.80
C LYS A 188 -37.78 -33.80 8.81
N GLN A 189 -37.78 -32.50 9.08
CA GLN A 189 -37.14 -31.49 8.25
C GLN A 189 -36.09 -30.75 9.07
N THR A 190 -35.02 -30.33 8.42
CA THR A 190 -34.00 -29.48 9.04
C THR A 190 -34.32 -28.04 8.67
N ALA A 191 -34.53 -27.19 9.68
CA ALA A 191 -34.74 -25.78 9.43
C ALA A 191 -33.46 -25.10 8.95
N LEU A 192 -33.58 -24.04 8.14
CA LEU A 192 -32.43 -23.30 7.57
C LEU A 192 -31.47 -22.77 8.64
N VAL A 193 -32.01 -22.45 9.82
CA VAL A 193 -31.24 -21.91 10.95
C VAL A 193 -30.52 -23.00 11.76
N GLU A 194 -30.89 -24.26 11.58
CA GLU A 194 -30.33 -25.38 12.33
C GLU A 194 -28.90 -25.69 11.88
N ALA A 195 -28.05 -25.92 12.88
CA ALA A 195 -26.64 -26.26 12.77
C ALA A 195 -26.39 -27.67 13.31
N GLY A 196 -27.28 -28.62 12.96
CA GLY A 196 -27.20 -30.02 13.34
C GLY A 196 -27.61 -30.30 14.79
N SER A 197 -27.10 -31.41 15.34
CA SER A 197 -27.45 -31.91 16.67
C SER A 197 -26.22 -32.00 17.58
N LEU A 198 -26.40 -31.72 18.87
CA LEU A 198 -25.36 -31.81 19.89
C LEU A 198 -25.59 -33.02 20.79
N VAL A 199 -24.60 -33.88 20.93
CA VAL A 199 -24.63 -34.97 21.91
C VAL A 199 -23.77 -34.58 23.12
N ILE A 200 -24.40 -34.53 24.30
CA ILE A 200 -23.74 -34.18 25.56
C ILE A 200 -24.33 -35.02 26.70
N ASP A 201 -23.48 -35.60 27.53
CA ASP A 201 -23.89 -36.41 28.69
C ASP A 201 -24.91 -37.53 28.34
N GLY A 202 -24.69 -38.20 27.20
CA GLY A 202 -25.57 -39.26 26.69
C GLY A 202 -26.94 -38.77 26.16
N ARG A 203 -27.17 -37.45 26.12
CA ARG A 203 -28.38 -36.83 25.58
C ARG A 203 -28.10 -36.26 24.20
N ARG A 204 -29.06 -36.38 23.30
CA ARG A 204 -29.03 -35.76 21.98
C ARG A 204 -29.97 -34.56 21.96
N LEU A 205 -29.42 -33.40 21.64
CA LEU A 205 -30.14 -32.14 21.45
C LEU A 205 -30.21 -31.88 19.94
N ASP A 206 -31.39 -32.10 19.35
CA ASP A 206 -31.54 -32.10 17.89
C ASP A 206 -31.55 -30.71 17.25
N PHE A 207 -31.81 -29.67 18.04
CA PHE A 207 -31.90 -28.29 17.58
C PHE A 207 -30.70 -27.47 18.07
N CYS A 208 -29.70 -27.28 17.21
CA CYS A 208 -28.56 -26.39 17.49
C CYS A 208 -28.57 -25.19 16.55
N LEU A 209 -28.14 -24.03 17.01
CA LEU A 209 -28.03 -22.82 16.19
C LEU A 209 -26.61 -22.26 16.27
N LYS A 210 -26.08 -21.75 15.15
CA LYS A 210 -24.83 -20.97 15.18
C LYS A 210 -25.08 -19.61 15.81
N VAL A 211 -24.23 -19.23 16.76
CA VAL A 211 -24.31 -17.94 17.44
C VAL A 211 -23.09 -17.12 17.08
N ALA A 212 -23.30 -16.03 16.33
CA ALA A 212 -22.22 -15.11 15.97
C ALA A 212 -21.73 -14.29 17.16
N ASN A 213 -22.63 -13.89 18.07
CA ASN A 213 -22.30 -13.13 19.28
C ASN A 213 -23.06 -13.69 20.49
N ARG A 214 -22.36 -14.46 21.32
CA ARG A 214 -22.93 -15.07 22.53
C ARG A 214 -23.45 -14.05 23.54
N ALA A 215 -22.78 -12.92 23.73
CA ALA A 215 -23.20 -11.92 24.69
C ALA A 215 -24.55 -11.29 24.28
N ALA A 216 -24.68 -10.92 23.01
CA ALA A 216 -25.93 -10.38 22.46
C ALA A 216 -27.07 -11.41 22.51
N HIS A 217 -26.81 -12.66 22.09
CA HIS A 217 -27.82 -13.72 22.15
C HIS A 217 -28.25 -14.03 23.59
N LYS A 218 -27.30 -14.08 24.54
CA LYS A 218 -27.59 -14.32 25.96
C LYS A 218 -28.51 -13.25 26.53
N ALA A 219 -28.33 -11.97 26.18
CA ALA A 219 -29.18 -10.88 26.66
C ALA A 219 -30.66 -11.07 26.27
N VAL A 220 -30.94 -11.51 25.05
CA VAL A 220 -32.30 -11.82 24.59
C VAL A 220 -32.83 -13.12 25.20
N ALA A 221 -31.97 -14.14 25.28
CA ALA A 221 -32.35 -15.46 25.78
C ALA A 221 -32.80 -15.48 27.24
N VAL A 222 -32.39 -14.52 28.08
CA VAL A 222 -32.88 -14.40 29.46
C VAL A 222 -34.42 -14.33 29.51
N LEU A 223 -35.05 -13.76 28.48
CA LEU A 223 -36.51 -13.63 28.40
C LEU A 223 -37.23 -14.94 28.03
N SER A 224 -36.50 -15.95 27.56
CA SER A 224 -37.08 -17.16 26.96
C SER A 224 -37.53 -18.22 27.95
N ASN A 225 -37.11 -18.15 29.23
CA ASN A 225 -37.30 -19.20 30.25
C ASN A 225 -36.83 -20.61 29.82
N ILE A 226 -36.03 -20.71 28.75
CA ILE A 226 -35.47 -21.98 28.26
C ILE A 226 -34.03 -22.10 28.75
N TYR A 227 -33.67 -23.30 29.23
CA TYR A 227 -32.27 -23.60 29.55
C TYR A 227 -31.47 -23.74 28.26
N LEU A 228 -30.41 -22.93 28.10
CA LEU A 228 -29.55 -22.94 26.93
C LEU A 228 -28.14 -23.41 27.27
N VAL A 229 -27.61 -24.32 26.46
CA VAL A 229 -26.20 -24.73 26.50
C VAL A 229 -25.47 -24.05 25.35
N TYR A 230 -24.42 -23.31 25.68
CA TYR A 230 -23.52 -22.72 24.69
C TYR A 230 -22.26 -23.57 24.59
N VAL A 231 -21.85 -23.86 23.36
CA VAL A 231 -20.66 -24.67 23.06
C VAL A 231 -19.77 -23.93 22.09
N GLU A 232 -18.47 -23.92 22.36
CA GLU A 232 -17.47 -23.44 21.41
C GLU A 232 -16.93 -24.63 20.64
N VAL A 233 -17.01 -24.57 19.31
CA VAL A 233 -16.46 -25.60 18.44
C VAL A 233 -15.06 -25.17 18.01
N LEU A 234 -14.07 -25.97 18.39
CA LEU A 234 -12.67 -25.75 18.04
C LEU A 234 -12.32 -26.51 16.76
N GLU A 235 -11.34 -26.01 16.00
CA GLU A 235 -10.87 -26.69 14.78
C GLU A 235 -10.25 -28.05 15.10
N LYS A 236 -9.57 -28.11 16.24
CA LYS A 236 -8.94 -29.29 16.84
C LYS A 236 -8.85 -29.06 18.35
N GLU A 237 -8.50 -30.11 19.09
CA GLU A 237 -8.30 -30.00 20.53
C GLU A 237 -7.24 -28.93 20.87
N GLY A 238 -7.62 -27.96 21.73
CA GLY A 238 -6.79 -26.80 22.06
C GLY A 238 -6.58 -25.78 20.92
N GLY A 239 -7.25 -25.95 19.78
CA GLY A 239 -7.19 -25.04 18.63
C GLY A 239 -8.06 -23.78 18.81
N ALA A 240 -8.05 -22.93 17.77
CA ALA A 240 -8.90 -21.75 17.75
C ALA A 240 -10.39 -22.12 17.66
N VAL A 241 -11.23 -21.26 18.25
CA VAL A 241 -12.70 -21.36 18.12
C VAL A 241 -13.08 -21.04 16.67
N VAL A 242 -13.72 -21.98 15.99
CA VAL A 242 -14.19 -21.82 14.60
C VAL A 242 -15.57 -21.18 14.59
N TYR A 243 -16.47 -21.65 15.46
CA TYR A 243 -17.80 -21.07 15.65
C TYR A 243 -18.37 -21.46 17.01
N GLN A 244 -19.39 -20.73 17.44
CA GLN A 244 -20.14 -21.04 18.66
C GLN A 244 -21.53 -21.58 18.29
N LEU A 245 -21.99 -22.54 19.07
CA LEU A 245 -23.33 -23.12 18.98
C LEU A 245 -24.12 -22.84 20.25
N VAL A 246 -25.45 -22.80 20.11
CA VAL A 246 -26.39 -22.86 21.23
C VAL A 246 -27.39 -23.97 20.98
N ALA A 247 -27.71 -24.72 22.04
CA ALA A 247 -28.75 -25.74 22.03
C ALA A 247 -29.70 -25.54 23.23
N PRO A 248 -31.03 -25.49 23.02
CA PRO A 248 -31.98 -25.48 24.09
C PRO A 248 -32.14 -26.88 24.69
N VAL A 249 -32.24 -26.93 26.01
CA VAL A 249 -32.54 -28.14 26.78
C VAL A 249 -34.01 -28.11 27.11
N THR A 250 -34.81 -28.81 26.31
CA THR A 250 -36.29 -28.81 26.40
C THR A 250 -36.86 -30.01 27.13
N GLY A 251 -36.02 -30.97 27.57
CA GLY A 251 -36.45 -32.14 28.35
C GLY A 251 -35.37 -32.64 29.31
N GLY A 252 -35.81 -33.10 30.49
CA GLY A 252 -34.97 -33.67 31.56
C GLY A 252 -34.76 -32.75 32.78
N GLU A 253 -34.13 -33.28 33.82
CA GLU A 253 -33.79 -32.53 35.04
C GLU A 253 -32.41 -31.86 34.93
N ALA A 254 -32.28 -30.65 35.51
CA ALA A 254 -31.06 -29.85 35.52
C ALA A 254 -29.89 -30.54 36.24
N GLY A 255 -30.16 -31.42 37.21
CA GLY A 255 -29.17 -31.96 38.14
C GLY A 255 -28.03 -32.82 37.56
N ARG A 256 -28.09 -33.22 36.28
CA ARG A 256 -27.02 -34.01 35.62
C ARG A 256 -26.13 -33.23 34.65
N LEU A 257 -26.57 -32.07 34.15
CA LEU A 257 -25.76 -31.25 33.25
C LEU A 257 -24.76 -30.42 34.07
N ARG A 258 -23.54 -30.93 34.21
CA ARG A 258 -22.44 -30.20 34.88
C ARG A 258 -21.72 -29.30 33.88
N VAL A 259 -21.36 -28.08 34.30
CA VAL A 259 -20.44 -27.23 33.54
C VAL A 259 -19.11 -27.95 33.49
N TRP A 260 -18.77 -28.43 32.32
CA TRP A 260 -17.58 -29.20 32.08
C TRP A 260 -16.68 -28.32 31.21
N ALA A 261 -15.50 -27.96 31.72
CA ALA A 261 -14.55 -27.14 31.00
C ALA A 261 -13.73 -28.05 30.07
N SER A 262 -14.00 -27.96 28.76
CA SER A 262 -13.27 -28.58 27.64
C SER A 262 -13.48 -30.07 27.35
N ALA A 263 -13.94 -30.38 26.12
CA ALA A 263 -13.84 -31.71 25.46
C ALA A 263 -13.78 -31.38 24.01
N ALA A 264 -12.74 -31.95 23.45
CA ALA A 264 -12.76 -32.43 22.11
C ALA A 264 -13.92 -33.43 21.94
N SER A 265 -14.91 -33.05 21.14
CA SER A 265 -15.64 -34.05 20.36
C SER A 265 -14.91 -34.21 19.02
N SER A 266 -14.30 -35.36 18.81
CA SER A 266 -13.89 -35.79 17.47
C SER A 266 -15.14 -36.21 16.71
N SER A 267 -15.74 -35.30 15.95
CA SER A 267 -16.78 -35.69 14.99
C SER A 267 -16.12 -36.20 13.71
N THR A 268 -15.96 -37.51 13.61
CA THR A 268 -15.79 -38.17 12.31
C THR A 268 -17.06 -37.93 11.51
N SER A 269 -16.98 -37.08 10.49
CA SER A 269 -18.06 -36.88 9.53
C SER A 269 -18.23 -38.15 8.69
N THR A 270 -19.14 -39.04 9.08
CA THR A 270 -19.63 -40.07 8.16
C THR A 270 -20.66 -39.43 7.24
N THR A 271 -20.19 -38.86 6.13
CA THR A 271 -21.01 -38.50 4.98
C THR A 271 -21.60 -39.77 4.39
N ARG A 272 -22.84 -40.10 4.79
CA ARG A 272 -23.61 -41.16 4.10
C ARG A 272 -24.23 -40.54 2.85
N SER A 273 -23.47 -40.57 1.75
CA SER A 273 -24.01 -40.29 0.41
C SER A 273 -25.12 -41.30 0.11
N THR A 274 -26.37 -40.84 0.14
CA THR A 274 -27.47 -41.57 -0.50
C THR A 274 -27.72 -40.90 -1.82
N THR A 275 -27.03 -41.39 -2.85
CA THR A 275 -27.39 -41.17 -4.24
C THR A 275 -28.78 -41.76 -4.44
N ARG A 276 -29.77 -40.93 -4.76
CA ARG A 276 -31.02 -41.37 -5.38
C ARG A 276 -31.03 -40.82 -6.79
N SER A 277 -31.23 -41.74 -7.73
CA SER A 277 -31.57 -41.52 -9.14
C SER A 277 -32.83 -40.69 -9.31
#